data_AF-A0A7C5M318-F1
#
_entry.id   AF-A0A7C5M318-F1
#
_cell.length_a   1.000
_cell.length_b   1.000
_cell.length_c   1.000
_cell.angle_alpha   90.00
_cell.angle_beta   90.00
_cell.angle_gamma   90.00
#
_symmetry.space_group_name_H-M   'P 1'
#
loop_
_entity.id
_entity.type
_entity.pdbx_description
1 polymer ?
#
loop_
_entity_poly.entity_id
_entity_poly.type
_entity_poly.pdbx_seq_one_letter_code
_entity_poly.pdbx_strand_id
1 'polypeptide(L)'
;MVNLKTFGLKVIALCVIIMASVSPAFADLEIDITQGNLDPVTIAVPKFINSHPDTATIASDMAAVITEDLERSGLFRALDPKSFIETQTDINYQPRFADWRIINAKALVSGRIVRENENRLRVE
;
A
#
# COMPACT_ATOMS: atom_id res chain seq x y z
N MET A 1 60.04 -3.67 -46.52
CA MET A 1 60.52 -3.97 -45.16
C MET A 1 59.85 -2.98 -44.19
N VAL A 2 58.86 -3.43 -43.42
CA VAL A 2 58.21 -2.59 -42.41
C VAL A 2 59.19 -2.44 -41.24
N ASN A 3 59.56 -1.21 -40.89
CA ASN A 3 60.53 -0.94 -39.83
C ASN A 3 59.93 -1.38 -38.47
N LEU A 4 60.45 -2.46 -37.89
CA LEU A 4 59.92 -3.09 -36.68
C LEU A 4 59.78 -2.11 -35.50
N LYS A 5 60.69 -1.13 -35.40
CA LYS A 5 60.62 -0.01 -34.45
C LYS A 5 59.40 0.90 -34.67
N THR A 6 59.06 1.22 -35.92
CA THR A 6 57.92 2.09 -36.26
C THR A 6 56.58 1.38 -36.10
N PHE A 7 56.54 0.06 -36.24
CA PHE A 7 55.35 -0.74 -35.99
C PHE A 7 55.03 -0.82 -34.49
N GLY A 8 56.04 -1.06 -33.65
CA GLY A 8 55.89 -1.04 -32.19
C GLY A 8 55.39 0.31 -31.66
N LEU A 9 55.93 1.41 -32.18
CA LEU A 9 55.50 2.76 -31.79
C LEU A 9 54.02 3.03 -32.16
N LYS A 10 53.57 2.54 -33.32
CA LYS A 10 52.17 2.67 -33.76
C LYS A 10 51.21 1.83 -32.92
N VAL A 11 51.62 0.63 -32.49
CA VAL A 11 50.80 -0.23 -31.61
C VAL A 11 50.68 0.40 -30.22
N ILE A 12 51.76 0.95 -29.68
CA ILE A 12 51.73 1.67 -28.39
C ILE A 12 50.82 2.89 -28.49
N ALA A 13 50.94 3.68 -29.55
CA ALA A 13 50.07 4.84 -29.78
C ALA A 13 48.59 4.44 -29.86
N LEU A 14 48.27 3.33 -30.55
CA LEU A 14 46.91 2.83 -30.67
C LEU A 14 46.34 2.36 -29.32
N CYS A 15 47.12 1.65 -28.51
CA CYS A 15 46.71 1.22 -27.17
C CYS A 15 46.46 2.40 -26.23
N VAL A 16 47.28 3.45 -26.31
CA VAL A 16 47.10 4.68 -25.52
C VAL A 16 45.81 5.41 -25.91
N ILE A 17 45.48 5.46 -27.21
CA ILE A 17 44.24 6.06 -27.69
C ILE A 17 43.01 5.28 -27.20
N ILE A 18 43.06 3.95 -27.19
CA ILE A 18 41.95 3.11 -26.73
C ILE A 18 41.71 3.27 -25.22
N MET A 19 42.77 3.35 -24.42
CA MET A 19 42.62 3.60 -22.98
C MET A 19 42.10 5.01 -22.68
N ALA A 20 42.41 6.00 -23.52
CA ALA A 20 41.91 7.36 -23.36
C ALA A 20 40.40 7.51 -23.69
N SER A 21 39.79 6.52 -24.35
CA SER A 21 38.37 6.53 -24.72
C SER A 21 37.43 5.87 -23.69
N VAL A 22 37.91 5.49 -22.50
CA VAL A 22 37.04 4.98 -21.42
C VAL A 22 36.40 6.16 -20.69
N SER A 23 35.21 6.57 -21.12
CA SER A 23 34.38 7.53 -20.39
C SER A 23 33.62 6.81 -19.25
N PRO A 24 33.51 7.42 -18.05
CA PRO A 24 32.69 6.87 -16.98
C PRO A 24 31.21 6.91 -17.37
N ALA A 25 30.54 5.77 -17.33
CA ALA A 25 29.09 5.69 -17.46
C ALA A 25 28.45 6.07 -16.12
N PHE A 26 28.03 7.32 -15.97
CA PHE A 26 27.22 7.76 -14.83
C PHE A 26 25.78 7.27 -15.04
N ALA A 27 25.47 6.10 -14.48
CA ALA A 27 24.10 5.64 -14.32
C ALA A 27 23.53 6.23 -13.03
N ASP A 28 23.13 7.50 -13.11
CA ASP A 28 22.45 8.20 -12.02
C ASP A 28 20.99 8.44 -12.42
N LEU A 29 20.17 7.41 -12.24
CA LEU A 29 18.72 7.53 -12.31
C LEU A 29 18.18 7.49 -10.90
N GLU A 30 18.42 8.55 -10.14
CA GLU A 30 17.76 8.79 -8.87
C GLU A 30 16.33 9.29 -9.17
N ILE A 31 15.37 8.37 -9.13
CA ILE A 31 13.95 8.74 -9.14
C ILE A 31 13.64 9.27 -7.74
N ASP A 32 13.84 10.57 -7.56
CA ASP A 32 13.34 11.28 -6.39
C ASP A 32 11.82 11.39 -6.50
N ILE A 33 11.10 10.49 -5.82
CA ILE A 33 9.64 10.57 -5.65
C ILE A 33 9.36 11.69 -4.64
N THR A 34 9.60 12.93 -5.04
CA THR A 34 9.17 14.12 -4.30
C THR A 34 7.66 14.29 -4.50
N GLN A 35 6.91 13.61 -3.64
CA GLN A 35 5.48 13.81 -3.39
C GLN A 35 4.53 13.37 -4.51
N GLY A 36 4.08 12.12 -4.43
CA GLY A 36 2.70 11.83 -4.79
C GLY A 36 1.79 12.51 -3.77
N ASN A 37 1.24 13.68 -4.08
CA ASN A 37 0.10 14.22 -3.33
C ASN A 37 -1.14 13.37 -3.63
N LEU A 38 -1.16 12.16 -3.08
CA LEU A 38 -2.32 11.29 -3.12
C LEU A 38 -3.23 11.75 -1.97
N ASP A 39 -4.25 12.54 -2.30
CA ASP A 39 -5.31 12.83 -1.35
C ASP A 39 -5.90 11.49 -0.86
N PRO A 40 -5.78 11.16 0.44
CA PRO A 40 -6.18 9.86 0.94
C PRO A 40 -7.68 9.63 0.71
N VAL A 41 -8.02 8.42 0.28
CA VAL A 41 -9.42 8.00 0.14
C VAL A 41 -10.03 7.87 1.53
N THR A 42 -11.14 8.57 1.77
CA THR A 42 -11.86 8.48 3.04
C THR A 42 -12.61 7.16 3.14
N ILE A 43 -12.36 6.42 4.20
CA ILE A 43 -12.96 5.10 4.43
C ILE A 43 -13.63 5.03 5.80
N ALA A 44 -14.82 4.42 5.85
CA ALA A 44 -15.45 4.04 7.11
C ALA A 44 -15.13 2.57 7.42
N VAL A 45 -14.64 2.31 8.63
CA VAL A 45 -14.37 0.95 9.14
C VAL A 45 -15.16 0.75 10.44
N PRO A 46 -16.47 0.44 10.35
CA PRO A 46 -17.27 0.11 11.53
C PRO A 46 -16.76 -1.16 12.21
N LYS A 47 -17.15 -1.31 13.48
CA LYS A 47 -16.98 -2.57 14.19
C LYS A 47 -17.66 -3.71 13.42
N PHE A 48 -17.00 -4.85 13.35
CA PHE A 48 -17.56 -6.04 12.69
C PHE A 48 -18.80 -6.53 13.45
N ILE A 49 -19.74 -7.10 12.73
CA ILE A 49 -20.93 -7.73 13.32
C ILE A 49 -20.47 -8.96 14.09
N ASN A 50 -20.84 -9.10 15.36
CA ASN A 50 -20.49 -10.26 16.16
C ASN A 50 -21.70 -11.18 16.34
N SER A 51 -21.55 -12.45 15.97
CA SER A 51 -22.66 -13.42 16.07
C SER A 51 -22.93 -13.88 17.51
N HIS A 52 -21.92 -13.75 18.39
CA HIS A 52 -22.01 -14.11 19.80
C HIS A 52 -21.39 -13.00 20.68
N PRO A 53 -21.89 -12.78 21.91
CA PRO A 53 -21.40 -11.70 22.78
C PRO A 53 -19.91 -11.80 23.14
N ASP A 54 -19.37 -13.01 23.24
CA ASP A 54 -17.96 -13.29 23.54
C ASP A 54 -17.00 -12.86 22.41
N THR A 55 -17.49 -12.76 21.17
CA THR A 55 -16.72 -12.27 20.02
C THR A 55 -16.73 -10.75 19.87
N ALA A 56 -17.40 -10.02 20.78
CA ALA A 56 -17.53 -8.56 20.70
C ALA A 56 -16.18 -7.84 20.76
N THR A 57 -15.23 -8.28 21.57
CA THR A 57 -13.90 -7.66 21.65
C THR A 57 -13.14 -7.88 20.35
N ILE A 58 -13.12 -9.13 19.85
CA ILE A 58 -12.44 -9.51 18.61
C ILE A 58 -12.99 -8.72 17.41
N ALA A 59 -14.31 -8.47 17.38
CA ALA A 59 -14.93 -7.67 16.33
C ALA A 59 -14.51 -6.21 16.33
N SER A 60 -14.22 -5.64 17.51
CA SER A 60 -13.64 -4.30 17.63
C SER A 60 -12.16 -4.31 17.23
N ASP A 61 -11.40 -5.28 17.71
CA ASP A 61 -9.96 -5.40 17.46
C ASP A 61 -9.67 -5.61 15.96
N MET A 62 -10.50 -6.40 15.27
CA MET A 62 -10.40 -6.60 13.83
C MET A 62 -10.55 -5.28 13.06
N ALA A 63 -11.57 -4.49 13.40
CA ALA A 63 -11.78 -3.18 12.79
C ALA A 63 -10.61 -2.23 13.09
N ALA A 64 -10.04 -2.28 14.29
CA ALA A 64 -8.87 -1.48 14.68
C ALA A 64 -7.63 -1.84 13.85
N VAL A 65 -7.29 -3.13 13.73
CA VAL A 65 -6.14 -3.59 12.93
C VAL A 65 -6.31 -3.18 11.46
N ILE A 66 -7.49 -3.41 10.89
CA ILE A 66 -7.78 -2.99 9.50
C ILE A 66 -7.61 -1.48 9.34
N THR A 67 -8.09 -0.70 10.30
CA THR A 67 -7.95 0.76 10.29
C THR A 67 -6.48 1.17 10.31
N GLU A 68 -5.71 0.62 11.25
CA GLU A 68 -4.29 0.92 11.39
C GLU A 68 -3.47 0.54 10.14
N ASP A 69 -3.77 -0.59 9.52
CA ASP A 69 -3.10 -1.04 8.30
C ASP A 69 -3.43 -0.13 7.11
N LEU A 70 -4.70 0.26 6.96
CA LEU A 70 -5.13 1.17 5.90
C LEU A 70 -4.54 2.57 6.07
N GLU A 71 -4.52 3.11 7.28
CA GLU A 71 -3.91 4.41 7.56
C GLU A 71 -2.39 4.39 7.35
N ARG A 72 -1.71 3.31 7.77
CA ARG A 72 -0.27 3.13 7.59
C ARG A 72 0.13 3.09 6.11
N SER A 73 -0.77 2.67 5.22
CA SER A 73 -0.52 2.70 3.78
C SER A 73 -0.39 4.11 3.20
N GLY A 74 -0.91 5.14 3.89
CA GLY A 74 -1.00 6.51 3.39
C GLY A 74 -2.04 6.72 2.28
N LEU A 75 -2.68 5.67 1.78
CA LEU A 75 -3.70 5.73 0.72
C LEU A 75 -5.10 6.04 1.26
N PHE A 76 -5.32 5.81 2.56
CA PHE A 76 -6.62 5.92 3.19
C PHE A 76 -6.56 6.84 4.41
N ARG A 77 -7.70 7.49 4.68
CA ARG A 77 -7.95 8.22 5.92
C ARG A 77 -9.22 7.65 6.53
N ALA A 78 -9.12 7.03 7.70
CA ALA A 78 -10.29 6.51 8.38
C ALA A 78 -11.15 7.65 8.94
N LEU A 79 -12.46 7.49 8.88
CA LEU A 79 -13.40 8.40 9.51
C LEU A 79 -13.50 8.09 11.01
N ASP A 80 -13.70 9.14 11.82
CA ASP A 80 -13.96 8.98 13.25
C ASP A 80 -15.23 8.11 13.44
N PRO A 81 -15.18 7.00 14.19
CA PRO A 81 -16.35 6.17 14.48
C PRO A 81 -17.55 6.93 15.06
N LYS A 82 -17.32 8.05 15.74
CA LYS A 82 -18.38 8.93 16.26
C LYS A 82 -19.18 9.63 15.17
N SER A 83 -18.66 9.70 13.94
CA SER A 83 -19.35 10.28 12.79
C SER A 83 -20.35 9.32 12.14
N PHE A 84 -20.32 8.03 12.48
CA PHE A 84 -21.17 7.03 11.83
C PHE A 84 -22.65 7.24 12.17
N ILE A 85 -23.45 7.45 11.13
CA ILE A 85 -24.91 7.64 11.24
C ILE A 85 -25.63 6.29 11.22
N GLU A 86 -25.14 5.37 10.38
CA GLU A 86 -25.67 4.01 10.26
C GLU A 86 -24.80 3.03 11.06
N THR A 87 -25.45 2.02 11.65
CA THR A 87 -24.77 0.86 12.23
C THR A 87 -25.11 -0.37 11.40
N GLN A 88 -24.08 -1.13 11.01
CA GLN A 88 -24.26 -2.38 10.27
C GLN A 88 -24.81 -3.46 11.21
N THR A 89 -25.95 -4.04 10.87
CA THR A 89 -26.64 -5.05 11.69
C THR A 89 -26.64 -6.43 11.04
N ASP A 90 -26.55 -6.50 9.71
CA ASP A 90 -26.42 -7.74 8.94
C ASP A 90 -25.48 -7.51 7.75
N ILE A 91 -24.58 -8.46 7.51
CA ILE A 91 -23.65 -8.47 6.37
C ILE A 91 -24.37 -8.84 5.06
N ASN A 92 -25.50 -9.54 5.16
CA ASN A 92 -26.28 -9.99 4.00
C ASN A 92 -27.18 -8.88 3.44
N TYR A 93 -27.40 -7.82 4.22
CA TYR A 93 -28.20 -6.68 3.80
C TYR A 93 -27.31 -5.58 3.22
N GLN A 94 -27.82 -4.88 2.20
CA GLN A 94 -27.08 -3.81 1.56
C GLN A 94 -27.11 -2.53 2.43
N PRO A 95 -25.96 -1.97 2.83
CA PRO A 95 -25.92 -0.75 3.64
C PRO A 95 -26.66 0.42 3.00
N ARG A 96 -27.21 1.33 3.81
CA ARG A 96 -27.74 2.61 3.32
C ARG A 96 -26.60 3.54 2.92
N PHE A 97 -26.06 3.34 1.73
CA PHE A 97 -24.99 4.17 1.15
C PHE A 97 -25.27 5.68 1.11
N ALA A 98 -26.53 6.11 1.26
CA ALA A 98 -26.85 7.52 1.47
C ALA A 98 -26.26 8.08 2.77
N ASP A 99 -26.37 7.35 3.88
CA ASP A 99 -25.90 7.81 5.19
C ASP A 99 -24.37 7.91 5.24
N TRP A 100 -23.68 6.94 4.62
CA TRP A 100 -22.22 6.93 4.50
C TRP A 100 -21.69 8.07 3.62
N ARG A 101 -22.40 8.41 2.53
CA ARG A 101 -22.02 9.54 1.69
C ARG A 101 -22.19 10.89 2.39
N ILE A 102 -23.20 11.04 3.27
CA ILE A 102 -23.40 12.27 4.05
C ILE A 102 -22.18 12.59 4.92
N ILE A 103 -21.53 11.56 5.47
CA ILE A 103 -20.30 11.71 6.26
C ILE A 103 -19.01 11.62 5.42
N ASN A 104 -19.11 11.76 4.10
CA ASN A 104 -17.99 11.71 3.15
C ASN A 104 -17.20 10.40 3.14
N ALA A 105 -17.81 9.26 3.47
CA ALA A 105 -17.18 7.96 3.25
C ALA A 105 -17.20 7.63 1.75
N LYS A 106 -16.02 7.48 1.14
CA LYS A 106 -15.85 7.02 -0.26
C LYS A 106 -15.79 5.50 -0.37
N ALA A 107 -15.39 4.84 0.72
CA ALA A 107 -15.39 3.41 0.88
C ALA A 107 -15.97 3.02 2.24
N LEU A 108 -16.52 1.81 2.33
CA LEU A 108 -17.09 1.24 3.54
C LEU A 108 -16.60 -0.21 3.66
N VAL A 109 -16.04 -0.53 4.82
CA VAL A 109 -15.76 -1.92 5.20
C VAL A 109 -17.00 -2.48 5.89
N SER A 110 -17.29 -3.75 5.62
CA SER A 110 -18.28 -4.52 6.37
C SER A 110 -17.73 -5.91 6.59
N GLY A 111 -18.02 -6.48 7.75
CA GLY A 111 -17.66 -7.85 8.02
C GLY A 111 -18.42 -8.40 9.21
N ARG A 112 -18.48 -9.73 9.29
CA ARG A 112 -19.09 -10.48 10.39
C ARG A 112 -18.10 -11.50 10.94
N ILE A 113 -18.05 -11.59 12.26
CA ILE A 113 -17.36 -12.67 12.98
C ILE A 113 -18.40 -13.68 13.46
N VAL A 114 -18.20 -14.92 13.07
CA VAL A 114 -19.02 -16.07 13.44
C VAL A 114 -18.15 -17.04 14.22
N ARG A 115 -18.58 -17.42 15.42
CA ARG A 115 -17.98 -18.55 16.13
C ARG A 115 -18.52 -19.84 15.53
N GLU A 116 -17.64 -20.63 14.92
CA GLU A 116 -18.03 -21.90 14.32
C GLU A 116 -17.91 -23.05 15.33
N ASN A 117 -16.94 -22.97 16.25
CA ASN A 117 -16.83 -23.79 17.46
C ASN A 117 -15.88 -23.12 18.48
N GLU A 118 -15.58 -23.80 19.59
CA GLU A 118 -14.72 -23.29 20.66
C GLU A 118 -13.33 -22.82 20.19
N ASN A 119 -12.78 -23.45 19.15
CA ASN A 119 -11.41 -23.22 18.68
C ASN A 119 -11.34 -22.56 17.30
N ARG A 120 -12.48 -22.24 16.67
CA ARG A 120 -12.52 -21.69 15.31
C ARG A 120 -13.51 -20.56 15.19
N LEU A 121 -13.01 -19.43 14.70
CA LEU A 121 -13.77 -18.29 14.23
C LEU A 121 -13.76 -18.27 12.70
N ARG A 122 -14.87 -17.88 12.11
CA ARG A 122 -15.01 -17.57 10.69
C ARG A 122 -15.29 -16.08 10.55
N VAL A 123 -14.65 -15.45 9.57
CA VAL A 123 -14.88 -14.05 9.22
C VAL A 123 -15.47 -14.02 7.81
N GLU A 124 -16.51 -13.23 7.64
CA GLU A 124 -17.27 -13.04 6.40
C GLU A 124 -17.33 -11.58 6.02
#